data_AF-A0A4Z1CLN6-F1
#
_entry.id   AF-A0A4Z1CLN6-F1
#
_cell.length_a   1.000
_cell.length_b   1.000
_cell.length_c   1.000
_cell.angle_alpha   90.00
_cell.angle_beta   90.00
_cell.angle_gamma   90.00
#
_symmetry.space_group_name_H-M   'P 1'
#
loop_
_entity.id
_entity.type
_entity.pdbx_description
1 polymer ?
#
loop_
_entity_poly.entity_id
_entity_poly.type
_entity_poly.pdbx_seq_one_letter_code
_entity_poly.pdbx_strand_id
1 'polypeptide(L)'
;MTRPVIFLLLFFTATILQFRADATGIHLLSSAMAQSDDGDDDRDDNGDDDGGDDDGGDDGDGRDDNDGGRDRDDDDDDDDDDRSGGQGRDRGTSFSERPEDREGDAPRPAQVQAAPTSPRVTPPPAPSQVRRATPAPLPQRAPDEIIARGISAIDLAELETEGFLVLEQRDLSQGSNLVRLRKPNQLDLDAARLVVRARATAASADFNHFYRSEQGPPQDADRCPGGLCLAREIIAWETPTACGTLPRVGMVDTGVNADHAAFASADLTVHSLDPSRERERATSSDALHGTAVAALLVGGPETRSPGLIPDAPLFAVDAFVRDGADQRSDAFSLIAALDWLAAQDLRLINMSLAGPPNDELAGQIGLMVEQDILIVAAAGNVGPRADPVYPAAYDGVIAVTAVDRSKQIYRRAGRGPHIDLAAPGVEVWTAASISGARTKTGTSYAAPFVTAAAALWLQTEPELSAEDLAQRLIAQANDLGDPGRDPVFGSGLLTAPKPCSSSVAP
;
A
#
# COMPACT_ATOMS: atom_id res chain seq x y z
N MET A 1 48.14 46.85 47.54
CA MET A 1 49.00 45.94 46.75
C MET A 1 48.17 44.68 46.52
N THR A 2 47.83 44.19 45.33
CA THR A 2 47.94 44.63 43.94
C THR A 2 47.05 43.63 43.18
N ARG A 3 46.28 44.10 42.18
CA ARG A 3 45.57 43.27 41.17
C ARG A 3 46.61 42.61 40.21
N PRO A 4 46.22 42.06 39.04
CA PRO A 4 45.37 40.92 38.65
C PRO A 4 46.17 39.94 37.73
N VAL A 5 45.55 39.06 36.94
CA VAL A 5 45.77 38.91 35.47
C VAL A 5 44.90 37.79 34.87
N ILE A 6 44.37 38.11 33.69
CA ILE A 6 43.54 37.36 32.74
C ILE A 6 44.45 36.68 31.69
N PHE A 7 44.11 35.48 31.21
CA PHE A 7 44.53 34.93 29.90
C PHE A 7 43.36 34.06 29.37
N LEU A 8 42.52 34.53 28.45
CA LEU A 8 42.64 34.60 26.97
C LEU A 8 42.78 33.19 26.34
N LEU A 9 41.74 32.54 25.78
CA LEU A 9 41.04 32.81 24.51
C LEU A 9 42.00 32.79 23.30
N LEU A 10 42.26 31.60 22.73
CA LEU A 10 42.82 31.35 21.39
C LEU A 10 42.80 29.85 21.10
N PHE A 11 41.73 29.35 20.49
CA PHE A 11 41.74 28.27 19.50
C PHE A 11 40.37 28.30 18.78
N PHE A 12 40.27 29.25 17.85
CA PHE A 12 39.25 29.27 16.80
C PHE A 12 39.95 28.82 15.49
N THR A 13 39.17 28.26 14.57
CA THR A 13 39.44 28.04 13.13
C THR A 13 40.45 26.95 12.70
N ALA A 14 39.90 25.76 12.42
CA ALA A 14 40.24 24.76 11.39
C ALA A 14 39.70 23.43 11.91
N THR A 15 38.50 22.96 11.52
CA THR A 15 38.29 22.17 10.30
C THR A 15 36.80 22.19 9.95
N ILE A 16 36.39 23.20 9.17
CA ILE A 16 35.24 23.11 8.28
C ILE A 16 35.84 23.12 6.88
N LEU A 17 36.07 21.94 6.32
CA LEU A 17 36.11 21.60 4.90
C LEU A 17 36.54 20.11 4.83
N GLN A 18 35.78 19.31 4.08
CA GLN A 18 35.90 17.86 3.85
C GLN A 18 35.12 16.95 4.81
N PHE A 19 33.80 16.99 4.66
CA PHE A 19 32.97 15.78 4.49
C PHE A 19 31.72 16.22 3.72
N ARG A 20 31.90 16.46 2.42
CA ARG A 20 30.84 16.78 1.47
C ARG A 20 31.21 16.15 0.13
N ALA A 21 31.09 14.83 0.07
CA ALA A 21 31.01 14.00 -1.13
C ALA A 21 30.87 12.56 -0.62
N ASP A 22 29.64 12.05 -0.64
CA ASP A 22 29.27 10.67 -1.03
C ASP A 22 27.80 10.45 -0.64
N ALA A 23 26.95 11.20 -1.33
CA ALA A 23 25.49 11.03 -1.35
C ALA A 23 25.05 10.63 -2.77
N THR A 24 25.79 9.71 -3.37
CA THR A 24 25.52 9.08 -4.67
C THR A 24 25.82 7.59 -4.56
N GLY A 25 25.07 6.91 -3.69
CA GLY A 25 25.21 5.47 -3.41
C GLY A 25 23.92 4.66 -3.59
N ILE A 26 22.86 5.22 -4.19
CA ILE A 26 21.56 4.53 -4.32
C ILE A 26 21.11 4.36 -5.80
N HIS A 27 21.90 4.82 -6.78
CA HIS A 27 21.51 4.76 -8.20
C HIS A 27 22.34 3.84 -9.11
N LEU A 28 23.32 3.08 -8.61
CA LEU A 28 24.32 2.40 -9.49
C LEU A 28 24.46 0.87 -9.36
N LEU A 29 23.55 0.17 -8.67
CA LEU A 29 23.63 -1.30 -8.59
C LEU A 29 22.57 -2.06 -9.42
N SER A 30 21.82 -1.35 -10.28
CA SER A 30 20.87 -1.96 -11.22
C SER A 30 21.48 -2.35 -12.59
N SER A 31 22.79 -2.17 -12.80
CA SER A 31 23.44 -2.44 -14.11
C SER A 31 24.69 -3.31 -14.07
N ALA A 32 25.06 -3.90 -12.93
CA ALA A 32 26.32 -4.65 -12.79
C ALA A 32 26.19 -6.19 -12.77
N MET A 33 25.05 -6.76 -13.15
CA MET A 33 24.83 -8.23 -13.21
C MET A 33 24.54 -8.74 -14.63
N ALA A 34 24.83 -7.95 -15.66
CA ALA A 34 24.63 -8.35 -17.07
C ALA A 34 25.83 -7.93 -17.92
N GLN A 35 26.99 -8.57 -17.72
CA GLN A 35 28.04 -8.76 -18.74
C GLN A 35 29.25 -9.45 -18.09
N SER A 36 29.29 -10.77 -18.19
CA SER A 36 30.53 -11.54 -18.11
C SER A 36 30.39 -12.70 -19.08
N ASP A 37 30.81 -12.48 -20.32
CA ASP A 37 31.26 -13.55 -21.22
C ASP A 37 32.41 -12.95 -22.05
N ASP A 38 33.61 -13.19 -21.52
CA ASP A 38 34.87 -13.59 -22.14
C ASP A 38 35.18 -13.12 -23.57
N GLY A 39 36.21 -12.26 -23.64
CA GLY A 39 36.96 -11.95 -24.86
C GLY A 39 38.46 -11.96 -24.61
N ASP A 40 39.16 -12.68 -25.49
CA ASP A 40 40.57 -12.62 -25.85
C ASP A 40 41.59 -13.44 -25.05
N ASP A 41 41.95 -14.60 -25.63
CA ASP A 41 43.33 -15.08 -25.67
C ASP A 41 43.61 -15.72 -27.05
N ASP A 42 44.43 -15.03 -27.86
CA ASP A 42 45.02 -15.51 -29.11
C ASP A 42 46.17 -16.51 -28.82
N ARG A 43 46.18 -17.66 -29.53
CA ARG A 43 47.38 -18.27 -30.18
C ARG A 43 47.10 -19.61 -30.87
N ASP A 44 47.32 -19.61 -32.18
CA ASP A 44 47.98 -20.60 -33.06
C ASP A 44 47.86 -22.10 -32.73
N ASP A 45 47.23 -22.91 -33.61
CA ASP A 45 47.94 -23.75 -34.61
C ASP A 45 46.99 -24.64 -35.44
N ASN A 46 47.22 -24.64 -36.76
CA ASN A 46 46.98 -25.64 -37.82
C ASN A 46 46.08 -26.88 -37.61
N GLY A 47 45.24 -27.19 -38.61
CA GLY A 47 44.82 -28.56 -38.91
C GLY A 47 43.59 -28.68 -39.82
N ASP A 48 43.80 -29.26 -41.00
CA ASP A 48 42.87 -29.41 -42.12
C ASP A 48 41.69 -30.39 -41.91
N ASP A 49 40.80 -30.37 -42.92
CA ASP A 49 39.93 -31.45 -43.45
C ASP A 49 38.40 -31.37 -43.22
N ASP A 50 37.72 -31.16 -44.36
CA ASP A 50 36.54 -31.83 -44.93
C ASP A 50 35.28 -32.01 -44.05
N GLY A 51 34.06 -31.65 -44.44
CA GLY A 51 33.43 -31.44 -45.74
C GLY A 51 31.93 -31.81 -45.60
N GLY A 52 31.10 -31.40 -46.56
CA GLY A 52 29.78 -32.03 -46.79
C GLY A 52 28.56 -31.14 -46.58
N ASP A 53 28.12 -30.53 -47.68
CA ASP A 53 26.73 -30.19 -47.96
C ASP A 53 25.84 -31.45 -47.92
N ASP A 54 24.55 -31.32 -47.57
CA ASP A 54 23.46 -31.97 -48.34
C ASP A 54 22.06 -31.54 -47.89
N ASP A 55 21.25 -31.25 -48.91
CA ASP A 55 19.86 -30.81 -48.93
C ASP A 55 18.85 -32.00 -48.92
N GLY A 56 17.57 -31.68 -48.67
CA GLY A 56 16.38 -32.51 -49.03
C GLY A 56 15.60 -33.02 -47.83
N GLY A 57 14.33 -32.67 -47.60
CA GLY A 57 13.14 -33.00 -48.41
C GLY A 57 12.69 -34.44 -48.07
N ASP A 58 11.44 -34.85 -47.86
CA ASP A 58 10.09 -34.31 -48.00
C ASP A 58 9.12 -35.34 -47.35
N ASP A 59 7.86 -34.96 -47.19
CA ASP A 59 6.62 -35.78 -47.08
C ASP A 59 6.23 -36.53 -45.79
N GLY A 60 4.95 -36.34 -45.37
CA GLY A 60 4.27 -37.31 -44.49
C GLY A 60 3.10 -36.90 -43.57
N ASP A 61 2.19 -36.05 -44.03
CA ASP A 61 0.71 -36.05 -43.81
C ASP A 61 0.07 -36.40 -42.44
N GLY A 62 -0.80 -35.51 -41.95
CA GLY A 62 -1.83 -35.82 -40.95
C GLY A 62 -2.66 -34.61 -40.49
N ARG A 63 -3.86 -34.47 -41.05
CA ARG A 63 -4.86 -33.39 -40.91
C ARG A 63 -5.40 -33.25 -39.47
N ASP A 64 -5.81 -32.04 -39.08
CA ASP A 64 -7.21 -31.72 -38.76
C ASP A 64 -7.41 -30.21 -38.52
N ASP A 65 -8.49 -29.71 -39.14
CA ASP A 65 -8.90 -28.32 -39.30
C ASP A 65 -9.48 -27.68 -38.02
N ASN A 66 -9.18 -26.40 -37.74
CA ASN A 66 -10.19 -25.43 -37.31
C ASN A 66 -9.69 -23.98 -37.43
N ASP A 67 -10.25 -23.24 -38.38
CA ASP A 67 -10.00 -21.82 -38.65
C ASP A 67 -11.24 -20.96 -38.34
N GLY A 68 -10.98 -19.71 -37.91
CA GLY A 68 -11.90 -18.57 -38.04
C GLY A 68 -12.82 -18.29 -36.84
N GLY A 69 -12.99 -17.06 -36.35
CA GLY A 69 -12.69 -15.76 -36.94
C GLY A 69 -12.84 -14.62 -35.92
N ARG A 70 -12.32 -13.46 -36.33
CA ARG A 70 -12.30 -12.17 -35.63
C ARG A 70 -13.53 -11.39 -36.09
N ASP A 71 -14.21 -10.71 -35.16
CA ASP A 71 -15.13 -9.60 -35.50
C ASP A 71 -14.67 -8.33 -34.80
N ARG A 72 -14.29 -7.35 -35.63
CA ARG A 72 -14.15 -5.92 -35.36
C ARG A 72 -15.29 -5.28 -36.15
N ASP A 73 -16.16 -4.54 -35.48
CA ASP A 73 -17.07 -3.61 -36.16
C ASP A 73 -16.80 -2.22 -35.57
N ASP A 74 -16.09 -1.42 -36.37
CA ASP A 74 -16.18 0.04 -36.39
C ASP A 74 -17.36 0.37 -37.33
N ASP A 75 -18.27 1.26 -36.92
CA ASP A 75 -19.12 2.01 -37.85
C ASP A 75 -19.33 3.41 -37.24
N ASP A 76 -18.62 4.36 -37.83
CA ASP A 76 -18.91 5.80 -37.82
C ASP A 76 -20.12 6.08 -38.74
N ASP A 77 -20.83 7.17 -38.47
CA ASP A 77 -21.39 8.14 -39.42
C ASP A 77 -22.68 8.80 -38.88
N ASP A 78 -22.48 10.01 -38.39
CA ASP A 78 -23.03 11.27 -38.92
C ASP A 78 -24.56 11.54 -38.93
N ASP A 79 -24.86 12.59 -38.17
CA ASP A 79 -25.50 13.84 -38.61
C ASP A 79 -27.04 14.01 -38.67
N ASP A 80 -27.42 15.02 -37.88
CA ASP A 80 -28.23 16.19 -38.23
C ASP A 80 -29.76 16.12 -38.24
N ASP A 81 -30.29 16.69 -37.16
CA ASP A 81 -31.07 17.94 -37.11
C ASP A 81 -32.48 18.09 -37.72
N ASP A 82 -33.23 18.86 -36.93
CA ASP A 82 -34.34 19.75 -37.26
C ASP A 82 -35.80 19.24 -37.34
N ARG A 83 -36.48 19.52 -36.22
CA ARG A 83 -37.54 20.54 -36.05
C ARG A 83 -38.72 20.57 -37.05
N SER A 84 -39.89 20.60 -36.40
CA SER A 84 -41.10 21.36 -36.73
C SER A 84 -42.08 20.78 -37.76
N GLY A 85 -43.16 20.20 -37.21
CA GLY A 85 -44.49 20.82 -37.30
C GLY A 85 -45.32 20.61 -38.58
N GLY A 86 -46.58 20.20 -38.36
CA GLY A 86 -47.69 20.65 -39.21
C GLY A 86 -48.43 19.56 -40.01
N GLN A 87 -49.54 19.12 -39.42
CA GLN A 87 -50.87 18.94 -40.04
C GLN A 87 -50.98 18.58 -41.53
N GLY A 88 -51.75 17.53 -41.84
CA GLY A 88 -52.40 17.41 -43.14
C GLY A 88 -53.00 16.03 -43.36
N ARG A 89 -54.29 16.00 -43.68
CA ARG A 89 -55.13 14.80 -43.82
C ARG A 89 -55.12 14.25 -45.25
N ASP A 90 -55.81 13.11 -45.36
CA ASP A 90 -56.46 12.56 -46.56
C ASP A 90 -55.53 11.88 -47.56
N ARG A 91 -55.91 10.82 -48.25
CA ARG A 91 -56.94 9.76 -48.18
C ARG A 91 -56.82 9.12 -49.57
N GLY A 92 -56.65 7.80 -49.63
CA GLY A 92 -57.05 7.03 -50.79
C GLY A 92 -56.21 7.25 -52.06
N THR A 93 -56.20 6.35 -53.03
CA THR A 93 -56.79 5.03 -53.19
C THR A 93 -56.18 4.51 -54.49
N SER A 94 -56.23 3.18 -54.64
CA SER A 94 -56.55 2.52 -55.91
C SER A 94 -55.40 2.14 -56.83
N PHE A 95 -55.39 0.84 -57.11
CA PHE A 95 -55.25 0.20 -58.43
C PHE A 95 -53.85 0.26 -59.07
N SER A 96 -53.33 -0.78 -59.72
CA SER A 96 -53.93 -1.89 -60.47
C SER A 96 -52.83 -2.96 -60.61
N GLU A 97 -53.11 -4.26 -60.47
CA GLU A 97 -53.39 -5.19 -61.60
C GLU A 97 -52.27 -5.17 -62.66
N ARG A 98 -51.58 -6.26 -63.05
CA ARG A 98 -52.00 -7.61 -63.52
C ARG A 98 -50.76 -8.20 -64.30
N PRO A 99 -50.77 -9.38 -64.97
CA PRO A 99 -50.81 -10.73 -64.39
C PRO A 99 -49.92 -11.77 -65.16
N GLU A 100 -50.07 -13.03 -64.78
CA GLU A 100 -50.03 -14.26 -65.62
C GLU A 100 -48.72 -14.78 -66.23
N ASP A 101 -48.31 -15.99 -65.82
CA ASP A 101 -48.28 -17.14 -66.73
C ASP A 101 -48.15 -18.53 -66.01
N ARG A 102 -49.16 -19.38 -66.26
CA ARG A 102 -49.20 -20.84 -66.54
C ARG A 102 -48.67 -21.94 -65.59
N GLU A 103 -49.66 -22.59 -64.95
CA GLU A 103 -50.07 -24.01 -65.02
C GLU A 103 -49.07 -25.20 -65.06
N GLY A 104 -49.28 -26.12 -64.10
CA GLY A 104 -48.81 -27.51 -64.10
C GLY A 104 -49.21 -28.24 -62.81
N ASP A 105 -50.41 -28.81 -62.79
CA ASP A 105 -51.17 -29.30 -61.63
C ASP A 105 -50.74 -30.71 -61.13
N ALA A 106 -50.65 -30.89 -59.81
CA ALA A 106 -50.67 -32.19 -59.12
C ALA A 106 -51.24 -32.01 -57.69
N PRO A 107 -52.26 -32.78 -57.26
CA PRO A 107 -53.05 -32.46 -56.08
C PRO A 107 -52.36 -32.87 -54.78
N ARG A 108 -52.22 -31.92 -53.84
CA ARG A 108 -51.79 -32.17 -52.44
C ARG A 108 -52.95 -31.96 -51.45
N PRO A 109 -53.01 -32.77 -50.37
CA PRO A 109 -54.17 -32.85 -49.49
C PRO A 109 -54.32 -31.65 -48.54
N ALA A 110 -55.56 -31.45 -48.09
CA ALA A 110 -56.09 -30.32 -47.34
C ALA A 110 -55.27 -29.91 -46.09
N GLN A 111 -54.94 -28.62 -46.01
CA GLN A 111 -54.38 -27.97 -44.82
C GLN A 111 -55.49 -27.66 -43.80
N VAL A 112 -55.25 -28.12 -42.57
CA VAL A 112 -56.01 -27.81 -41.37
C VAL A 112 -55.79 -26.33 -41.00
N GLN A 113 -56.87 -25.56 -40.89
CA GLN A 113 -56.84 -24.17 -40.45
C GLN A 113 -56.42 -24.08 -38.97
N ALA A 114 -55.33 -23.36 -38.70
CA ALA A 114 -54.88 -23.04 -37.35
C ALA A 114 -55.70 -21.86 -36.77
N ALA A 115 -56.02 -21.96 -35.48
CA ALA A 115 -56.78 -20.98 -34.71
C ALA A 115 -56.00 -19.65 -34.50
N PRO A 116 -56.70 -18.51 -34.29
CA PRO A 116 -56.07 -17.19 -34.18
C PRO A 116 -55.26 -17.03 -32.88
N THR A 117 -54.01 -16.58 -33.03
CA THR A 117 -53.08 -16.26 -31.93
C THR A 117 -53.52 -15.02 -31.16
N SER A 118 -53.62 -15.14 -29.83
CA SER A 118 -53.88 -14.02 -28.91
C SER A 118 -52.72 -13.00 -28.89
N PRO A 119 -52.99 -11.70 -28.70
CA PRO A 119 -51.95 -10.67 -28.70
C PRO A 119 -51.05 -10.76 -27.46
N ARG A 120 -49.74 -10.66 -27.70
CA ARG A 120 -48.65 -10.70 -26.70
C ARG A 120 -48.72 -9.45 -25.83
N VAL A 121 -49.00 -9.62 -24.54
CA VAL A 121 -48.88 -8.55 -23.53
C VAL A 121 -47.39 -8.31 -23.27
N THR A 122 -46.89 -7.11 -23.59
CA THR A 122 -45.54 -6.68 -23.24
C THR A 122 -45.45 -6.42 -21.72
N PRO A 123 -44.42 -6.94 -21.03
CA PRO A 123 -44.19 -6.62 -19.63
C PRO A 123 -43.90 -5.11 -19.48
N PRO A 124 -44.29 -4.48 -18.35
CA PRO A 124 -43.94 -3.09 -18.08
C PRO A 124 -42.40 -2.94 -18.03
N PRO A 125 -41.85 -1.80 -18.47
CA PRO A 125 -40.42 -1.54 -18.40
C PRO A 125 -39.95 -1.62 -16.95
N ALA A 126 -38.82 -2.31 -16.75
CA ALA A 126 -38.18 -2.38 -15.44
C ALA A 126 -37.90 -0.96 -14.92
N PRO A 127 -38.12 -0.68 -13.62
CA PRO A 127 -37.86 0.64 -13.07
C PRO A 127 -36.40 1.01 -13.33
N SER A 128 -36.19 2.15 -13.99
CA SER A 128 -34.86 2.71 -14.24
C SER A 128 -34.10 2.74 -12.93
N GLN A 129 -33.05 1.93 -12.81
CA GLN A 129 -32.15 2.00 -11.67
C GLN A 129 -31.55 3.40 -11.66
N VAL A 130 -32.00 4.22 -10.71
CA VAL A 130 -31.35 5.49 -10.42
C VAL A 130 -29.91 5.13 -10.06
N ARG A 131 -28.97 5.38 -10.98
CA ARG A 131 -27.54 5.27 -10.72
C ARG A 131 -27.28 6.09 -9.45
N ARG A 132 -27.06 5.41 -8.32
CA ARG A 132 -26.62 6.07 -7.08
C ARG A 132 -25.40 6.88 -7.46
N ALA A 133 -25.47 8.20 -7.26
CA ALA A 133 -24.34 9.08 -7.46
C ALA A 133 -23.15 8.50 -6.70
N THR A 134 -22.02 8.32 -7.39
CA THR A 134 -20.78 7.90 -6.74
C THR A 134 -20.47 8.90 -5.65
N PRO A 135 -20.25 8.47 -4.39
CA PRO A 135 -19.85 9.38 -3.32
C PRO A 135 -18.65 10.22 -3.77
N ALA A 136 -18.65 11.51 -3.45
CA ALA A 136 -17.50 12.36 -3.73
C ALA A 136 -16.23 11.74 -3.13
N PRO A 137 -15.08 11.82 -3.83
CA PRO A 137 -13.83 11.29 -3.31
C PRO A 137 -13.50 11.97 -1.97
N LEU A 138 -12.96 11.19 -1.04
CA LEU A 138 -12.55 11.71 0.25
C LEU A 138 -11.40 12.73 0.08
N PRO A 139 -11.33 13.76 0.94
CA PRO A 139 -10.26 14.74 0.85
C PRO A 139 -8.90 14.08 1.10
N GLN A 140 -7.88 14.52 0.38
CA GLN A 140 -6.50 14.03 0.54
C GLN A 140 -5.66 14.87 1.53
N ARG A 141 -6.14 16.05 1.91
CA ARG A 141 -5.45 16.97 2.83
C ARG A 141 -6.44 17.93 3.48
N ALA A 142 -6.02 18.55 4.57
CA ALA A 142 -6.74 19.66 5.16
C ALA A 142 -6.81 20.86 4.20
N PRO A 143 -7.93 21.59 4.15
CA PRO A 143 -8.16 22.62 3.13
C PRO A 143 -7.38 23.92 3.36
N ASP A 144 -6.89 24.15 4.58
CA ASP A 144 -6.29 25.41 5.02
C ASP A 144 -5.09 25.22 5.95
N GLU A 145 -4.54 24.00 6.08
CA GLU A 145 -3.46 23.70 7.03
C GLU A 145 -2.12 23.40 6.34
N ILE A 146 -1.06 24.02 6.84
CA ILE A 146 0.35 23.76 6.52
C ILE A 146 1.02 23.19 7.78
N ILE A 147 1.88 22.20 7.61
CA ILE A 147 2.76 21.71 8.64
C ILE A 147 4.20 22.14 8.32
N ALA A 148 4.95 22.49 9.35
CA ALA A 148 6.33 22.93 9.21
C ALA A 148 7.18 22.41 10.36
N ARG A 149 8.45 22.08 10.08
CA ARG A 149 9.40 21.58 11.07
C ARG A 149 10.56 22.54 11.22
N GLY A 150 10.98 22.79 12.46
CA GLY A 150 12.19 23.56 12.78
C GLY A 150 12.04 25.07 12.62
N ILE A 151 10.83 25.60 12.70
CA ILE A 151 10.59 27.03 12.57
C ILE A 151 11.01 27.78 13.83
N SER A 152 11.78 28.86 13.70
CA SER A 152 12.19 29.64 14.87
C SER A 152 11.00 30.40 15.47
N ALA A 153 11.07 30.74 16.76
CA ALA A 153 10.02 31.54 17.40
C ALA A 153 9.88 32.94 16.77
N ILE A 154 10.96 33.48 16.19
CA ILE A 154 10.95 34.77 15.49
C ILE A 154 10.18 34.63 14.17
N ASP A 155 10.54 33.64 13.36
CA ASP A 155 9.88 33.38 12.08
C ASP A 155 8.39 33.05 12.28
N LEU A 156 8.07 32.31 13.34
CA LEU A 156 6.69 31.99 13.69
C LEU A 156 5.87 33.24 14.04
N ALA A 157 6.43 34.16 14.84
CA ALA A 157 5.78 35.42 15.18
C ALA A 157 5.59 36.34 13.96
N GLU A 158 6.52 36.30 13.00
CA GLU A 158 6.37 37.01 11.73
C GLU A 158 5.23 36.42 10.87
N LEU A 159 5.13 35.09 10.77
CA LEU A 159 4.02 34.44 10.08
C LEU A 159 2.66 34.79 10.71
N GLU A 160 2.59 34.86 12.04
CA GLU A 160 1.38 35.32 12.74
C GLU A 160 1.00 36.76 12.38
N THR A 161 2.01 37.64 12.25
CA THR A 161 1.80 39.02 11.80
C THR A 161 1.29 39.09 10.35
N GLU A 162 1.64 38.11 9.53
CA GLU A 162 1.14 37.93 8.15
C GLU A 162 -0.21 37.21 8.07
N GLY A 163 -0.82 36.90 9.22
CA GLY A 163 -2.17 36.37 9.33
C GLY A 163 -2.26 34.85 9.33
N PHE A 164 -1.14 34.13 9.44
CA PHE A 164 -1.17 32.71 9.77
C PHE A 164 -1.62 32.53 11.21
N LEU A 165 -2.34 31.45 11.50
CA LEU A 165 -2.75 31.10 12.84
C LEU A 165 -2.04 29.81 13.27
N VAL A 166 -1.31 29.85 14.39
CA VAL A 166 -0.74 28.64 14.99
C VAL A 166 -1.85 27.83 15.62
N LEU A 167 -2.13 26.65 15.04
CA LEU A 167 -3.12 25.72 15.57
C LEU A 167 -2.52 24.84 16.66
N GLU A 168 -1.30 24.36 16.43
CA GLU A 168 -0.58 23.49 17.36
C GLU A 168 0.93 23.56 17.14
N GLN A 169 1.68 23.38 18.21
CA GLN A 169 3.13 23.26 18.20
C GLN A 169 3.54 22.11 19.12
N ARG A 170 4.52 21.32 18.69
CA ARG A 170 5.12 20.23 19.46
C ARG A 170 6.64 20.30 19.35
N ASP A 171 7.32 20.05 20.45
CA ASP A 171 8.76 19.79 20.44
C ASP A 171 8.95 18.30 20.13
N LEU A 172 9.79 18.01 19.13
CA LEU A 172 10.14 16.65 18.75
C LEU A 172 11.37 16.20 19.54
N SER A 173 11.47 14.89 19.79
CA SER A 173 12.54 14.28 20.57
C SER A 173 13.96 14.63 20.08
N GLN A 174 14.12 14.88 18.78
CA GLN A 174 15.40 15.25 18.16
C GLN A 174 15.75 16.75 18.23
N GLY A 175 14.98 17.55 18.99
CA GLY A 175 15.30 18.96 19.27
C GLY A 175 14.83 19.97 18.21
N SER A 176 14.11 19.53 17.18
CA SER A 176 13.33 20.40 16.30
C SER A 176 11.90 20.58 16.83
N ASN A 177 11.19 21.63 16.41
CA ASN A 177 9.74 21.71 16.63
C ASN A 177 8.96 21.26 15.38
N LEU A 178 7.71 20.89 15.58
CA LEU A 178 6.71 20.67 14.54
C LEU A 178 5.55 21.61 14.81
N VAL A 179 5.15 22.36 13.79
CA VAL A 179 4.10 23.37 13.90
C VAL A 179 3.02 23.11 12.86
N ARG A 180 1.77 23.23 13.28
CA ARG A 180 0.58 23.18 12.45
C ARG A 180 -0.01 24.58 12.35
N LEU A 181 -0.07 25.10 11.14
CA LEU A 181 -0.49 26.46 10.82
C LEU A 181 -1.77 26.43 9.99
N ARG A 182 -2.73 27.31 10.30
CA ARG A 182 -3.80 27.67 9.37
C ARG A 182 -3.36 28.86 8.52
N LYS A 183 -3.54 28.76 7.21
CA LYS A 183 -3.22 29.84 6.27
C LYS A 183 -4.19 31.04 6.40
N PRO A 184 -3.76 32.25 6.03
CA PRO A 184 -4.67 33.38 5.80
C PRO A 184 -5.73 33.06 4.73
N ASN A 185 -6.92 33.66 4.86
CA ASN A 185 -8.02 33.46 3.89
C ASN A 185 -7.68 33.96 2.47
N GLN A 186 -6.77 34.92 2.36
CA GLN A 186 -6.37 35.57 1.11
C GLN A 186 -5.36 34.75 0.29
N LEU A 187 -4.66 33.80 0.93
CA LEU A 187 -3.70 32.94 0.25
C LEU A 187 -4.37 31.61 -0.14
N ASP A 188 -4.00 31.05 -1.28
CA ASP A 188 -4.22 29.62 -1.52
C ASP A 188 -3.16 28.77 -0.76
N LEU A 189 -3.35 27.45 -0.73
CA LEU A 189 -2.46 26.56 0.02
C LEU A 189 -1.02 26.55 -0.53
N ASP A 190 -0.85 26.57 -1.85
CA ASP A 190 0.46 26.53 -2.50
C ASP A 190 1.26 27.80 -2.18
N ALA A 191 0.63 28.97 -2.31
CA ALA A 191 1.23 30.24 -1.93
C ALA A 191 1.55 30.28 -0.42
N ALA A 192 0.64 29.79 0.43
CA ALA A 192 0.87 29.72 1.86
C ALA A 192 2.09 28.85 2.21
N ARG A 193 2.23 27.68 1.57
CA ARG A 193 3.41 26.81 1.75
C ARG A 193 4.70 27.51 1.35
N LEU A 194 4.70 28.24 0.23
CA LEU A 194 5.88 28.99 -0.22
C LEU A 194 6.27 30.10 0.76
N VAL A 195 5.29 30.80 1.34
CA VAL A 195 5.55 31.83 2.37
C VAL A 195 6.20 31.20 3.61
N VAL A 196 5.69 30.06 4.09
CA VAL A 196 6.27 29.36 5.24
C VAL A 196 7.70 28.88 4.94
N ARG A 197 7.93 28.27 3.77
CA ARG A 197 9.25 27.81 3.31
C ARG A 197 10.26 28.97 3.16
N ALA A 198 9.82 30.19 2.87
CA ALA A 198 10.70 31.33 2.68
C ALA A 198 11.27 31.91 4.00
N ARG A 199 10.60 31.68 5.13
CA ARG A 199 11.05 32.15 6.47
C ARG A 199 12.03 31.20 7.13
N ALA A 200 11.81 29.94 6.83
CA ALA A 200 12.53 28.81 7.32
C ALA A 200 14.00 28.78 6.87
N THR A 201 14.90 29.42 7.60
CA THR A 201 16.34 29.33 7.31
C THR A 201 16.92 27.91 7.51
N ALA A 202 16.15 27.00 8.13
CA ALA A 202 16.43 25.56 8.25
C ALA A 202 15.17 24.67 8.26
N ALA A 203 14.00 25.23 7.91
CA ALA A 203 12.70 24.59 8.15
C ALA A 203 12.04 24.07 6.86
N SER A 204 11.62 22.81 6.88
CA SER A 204 10.79 22.23 5.83
C SER A 204 9.32 22.55 6.12
N ALA A 205 8.48 22.64 5.09
CA ALA A 205 7.03 22.76 5.26
C ALA A 205 6.27 22.08 4.13
N ASP A 206 5.12 21.50 4.43
CA ASP A 206 4.24 20.88 3.45
C ASP A 206 2.76 20.93 3.86
N PHE A 207 1.85 20.46 3.01
CA PHE A 207 0.43 20.38 3.35
C PHE A 207 0.18 19.37 4.46
N ASN A 208 -0.87 19.59 5.26
CA ASN A 208 -1.33 18.56 6.20
C ASN A 208 -2.16 17.48 5.46
N HIS A 209 -1.47 16.49 4.90
CA HIS A 209 -2.08 15.39 4.15
C HIS A 209 -2.80 14.37 5.04
N PHE A 210 -3.78 13.68 4.48
CA PHE A 210 -4.58 12.66 5.16
C PHE A 210 -4.19 11.24 4.74
N TYR A 211 -4.12 10.36 5.74
CA TYR A 211 -3.76 8.95 5.61
C TYR A 211 -4.87 8.07 6.17
N ARG A 212 -5.07 6.88 5.60
CA ARG A 212 -6.18 5.96 5.93
C ARG A 212 -5.66 4.55 6.16
N SER A 213 -6.42 3.76 6.92
CA SER A 213 -6.06 2.35 7.15
C SER A 213 -6.29 1.53 5.89
N GLU A 214 -5.31 0.68 5.56
CA GLU A 214 -5.27 -0.07 4.31
C GLU A 214 -6.00 -1.41 4.41
N GLN A 215 -7.29 -1.38 4.75
CA GLN A 215 -8.16 -2.57 4.73
C GLN A 215 -9.01 -2.66 3.46
N GLY A 216 -9.07 -3.86 2.89
CA GLY A 216 -10.07 -4.19 1.89
C GLY A 216 -11.48 -4.28 2.48
N PRO A 217 -12.53 -4.28 1.63
CA PRO A 217 -13.89 -4.53 2.08
C PRO A 217 -13.94 -5.90 2.79
N PRO A 218 -14.75 -6.04 3.85
CA PRO A 218 -15.03 -7.35 4.42
C PRO A 218 -15.51 -8.26 3.30
N GLN A 219 -14.85 -9.40 3.12
CA GLN A 219 -15.36 -10.46 2.26
C GLN A 219 -16.07 -11.44 3.18
N ASP A 220 -17.29 -11.82 2.81
CA ASP A 220 -17.97 -12.95 3.42
C ASP A 220 -17.22 -14.22 2.96
N ALA A 221 -16.22 -14.62 3.75
CA ALA A 221 -15.46 -15.84 3.52
C ALA A 221 -15.76 -16.86 4.62
N ASP A 222 -15.78 -18.11 4.20
CA ASP A 222 -16.18 -19.29 4.94
C ASP A 222 -15.63 -19.36 6.37
N ARG A 223 -16.46 -19.90 7.27
CA ARG A 223 -16.05 -20.27 8.64
C ARG A 223 -14.84 -21.19 8.52
N CYS A 224 -13.69 -20.78 9.01
CA CYS A 224 -12.47 -21.58 9.15
C CYS A 224 -12.74 -22.78 10.10
N PRO A 225 -13.08 -24.00 9.61
CA PRO A 225 -13.44 -25.11 10.46
C PRO A 225 -12.26 -26.08 10.50
N GLY A 226 -11.30 -25.82 11.39
CA GLY A 226 -10.21 -26.74 11.74
C GLY A 226 -8.86 -26.43 11.08
N GLY A 227 -7.83 -26.27 11.93
CA GLY A 227 -6.42 -26.01 11.58
C GLY A 227 -6.10 -24.51 11.52
N LEU A 228 -5.32 -24.00 12.48
CA LEU A 228 -4.95 -22.59 12.56
C LEU A 228 -4.10 -22.16 11.35
N CYS A 229 -4.67 -21.30 10.50
CA CYS A 229 -4.01 -20.35 9.59
C CYS A 229 -3.37 -20.91 8.29
N LEU A 230 -4.16 -21.00 7.21
CA LEU A 230 -3.65 -21.12 5.83
C LEU A 230 -2.60 -20.05 5.49
N ALA A 231 -2.74 -18.83 6.04
CA ALA A 231 -1.76 -17.75 5.86
C ALA A 231 -0.35 -18.12 6.35
N ARG A 232 -0.25 -18.85 7.46
CA ARG A 232 1.02 -19.30 8.04
C ARG A 232 1.66 -20.41 7.22
N GLU A 233 0.85 -21.36 6.74
CA GLU A 233 1.31 -22.49 5.95
C GLU A 233 2.00 -22.04 4.64
N ILE A 234 1.48 -21.00 3.98
CA ILE A 234 2.03 -20.49 2.70
C ILE A 234 3.50 -20.05 2.81
N ILE A 235 3.89 -19.56 3.99
CA ILE A 235 5.24 -19.05 4.27
C ILE A 235 6.03 -19.96 5.22
N ALA A 236 5.54 -21.19 5.46
CA ALA A 236 6.10 -22.14 6.41
C ALA A 236 6.33 -21.55 7.82
N TRP A 237 5.38 -20.74 8.30
CA TRP A 237 5.45 -20.12 9.61
C TRP A 237 5.24 -21.16 10.72
N GLU A 238 6.34 -21.56 11.35
CA GLU A 238 6.31 -22.40 12.54
C GLU A 238 6.22 -21.53 13.80
N THR A 239 5.53 -22.01 14.83
CA THR A 239 5.46 -21.29 16.12
C THR A 239 6.88 -21.14 16.67
N PRO A 240 7.38 -19.90 16.84
CA PRO A 240 8.75 -19.69 17.31
C PRO A 240 8.95 -20.33 18.68
N THR A 241 10.02 -21.09 18.84
CA THR A 241 10.47 -21.53 20.16
C THR A 241 11.43 -20.47 20.70
N ALA A 242 11.22 -19.99 21.92
CA ALA A 242 12.05 -18.93 22.49
C ALA A 242 13.53 -19.34 22.57
N CYS A 243 14.39 -18.60 21.87
CA CYS A 243 15.85 -18.77 21.88
C CYS A 243 16.61 -17.47 22.19
N GLY A 244 15.88 -16.39 22.43
CA GLY A 244 16.38 -15.06 22.76
C GLY A 244 15.23 -14.13 23.13
N THR A 245 15.55 -12.87 23.43
CA THR A 245 14.54 -11.85 23.71
C THR A 245 14.06 -11.24 22.40
N LEU A 246 12.74 -11.19 22.18
CA LEU A 246 12.18 -10.47 21.04
C LEU A 246 12.38 -8.96 21.21
N PRO A 247 12.65 -8.20 20.13
CA PRO A 247 12.75 -6.75 20.20
C PRO A 247 11.38 -6.13 20.53
N ARG A 248 11.41 -4.88 21.02
CA ARG A 248 10.21 -4.06 21.11
C ARG A 248 9.74 -3.69 19.71
N VAL A 249 8.44 -3.77 19.49
CA VAL A 249 7.80 -3.47 18.20
C VAL A 249 6.85 -2.29 18.37
N GLY A 250 6.95 -1.32 17.46
CA GLY A 250 6.00 -0.21 17.33
C GLY A 250 4.92 -0.50 16.30
N MET A 251 3.74 0.07 16.50
CA MET A 251 2.65 0.03 15.54
C MET A 251 1.98 1.40 15.48
N VAL A 252 1.78 1.94 14.28
CA VAL A 252 0.91 3.11 14.06
C VAL A 252 -0.33 2.65 13.32
N ASP A 253 -1.49 2.72 13.96
CA ASP A 253 -2.77 2.28 13.40
C ASP A 253 -3.92 3.07 14.06
N THR A 254 -5.16 2.63 13.86
CA THR A 254 -6.34 3.08 14.58
C THR A 254 -6.30 2.57 16.03
N GLY A 255 -7.32 2.90 16.82
CA GLY A 255 -7.48 2.43 18.18
C GLY A 255 -7.29 0.91 18.34
N VAL A 256 -6.86 0.51 19.53
CA VAL A 256 -6.73 -0.89 19.94
C VAL A 256 -7.65 -1.14 21.14
N ASN A 257 -8.47 -2.18 21.04
CA ASN A 257 -9.27 -2.67 22.16
C ASN A 257 -8.35 -3.53 23.05
N ALA A 258 -7.65 -2.89 23.98
CA ALA A 258 -6.72 -3.57 24.90
C ALA A 258 -7.42 -4.62 25.78
N ASP A 259 -8.73 -4.48 26.02
CA ASP A 259 -9.53 -5.44 26.81
C ASP A 259 -9.95 -6.69 26.00
N HIS A 260 -9.59 -6.76 24.71
CA HIS A 260 -9.93 -7.91 23.87
C HIS A 260 -9.22 -9.18 24.39
N ALA A 261 -9.95 -10.30 24.47
CA ALA A 261 -9.43 -11.57 25.02
C ALA A 261 -8.18 -12.13 24.28
N ALA A 262 -7.91 -11.66 23.06
CA ALA A 262 -6.67 -11.98 22.35
C ALA A 262 -5.42 -11.44 23.06
N PHE A 263 -5.53 -10.34 23.83
CA PHE A 263 -4.40 -9.68 24.47
C PHE A 263 -4.23 -10.07 25.95
N ALA A 264 -4.99 -11.05 26.45
CA ALA A 264 -4.98 -11.40 27.88
C ALA A 264 -3.59 -11.82 28.43
N SER A 265 -2.65 -12.18 27.56
CA SER A 265 -1.26 -12.54 27.90
C SER A 265 -0.22 -11.69 27.15
N ALA A 266 -0.65 -10.71 26.38
CA ALA A 266 0.23 -9.89 25.55
C ALA A 266 0.86 -8.75 26.36
N ASP A 267 2.14 -8.44 26.09
CA ASP A 267 2.76 -7.20 26.56
C ASP A 267 2.40 -6.07 25.60
N LEU A 268 1.28 -5.40 25.88
CA LEU A 268 0.68 -4.38 25.01
C LEU A 268 0.58 -3.03 25.73
N THR A 269 1.26 -2.03 25.17
CA THR A 269 1.11 -0.62 25.54
C THR A 269 0.35 0.12 24.46
N VAL A 270 -0.77 0.76 24.82
CA VAL A 270 -1.57 1.58 23.89
C VAL A 270 -1.41 3.06 24.24
N HIS A 271 -0.98 3.86 23.27
CA HIS A 271 -0.91 5.31 23.36
C HIS A 271 -1.88 5.93 22.35
N SER A 272 -2.82 6.76 22.81
CA SER A 272 -3.72 7.47 21.91
C SER A 272 -3.35 8.94 21.85
N LEU A 273 -3.20 9.48 20.64
CA LEU A 273 -3.09 10.92 20.44
C LEU A 273 -4.46 11.56 20.71
N ASP A 274 -4.46 12.72 21.37
CA ASP A 274 -5.69 13.38 21.81
C ASP A 274 -6.44 14.03 20.63
N PRO A 275 -7.62 13.51 20.22
CA PRO A 275 -8.36 14.04 19.09
C PRO A 275 -8.90 15.47 19.33
N SER A 276 -9.05 15.89 20.60
CA SER A 276 -9.62 17.18 20.98
C SER A 276 -8.67 18.36 20.75
N ARG A 277 -7.35 18.09 20.70
CA ARG A 277 -6.34 19.04 20.22
C ARG A 277 -6.27 19.08 18.70
N GLU A 278 -6.70 18.01 18.05
CA GLU A 278 -6.52 17.82 16.63
C GLU A 278 -7.63 18.46 15.80
N ARG A 279 -8.92 18.40 16.17
CA ARG A 279 -10.04 19.04 15.43
C ARG A 279 -11.28 19.22 16.30
N GLU A 280 -11.91 20.40 16.28
CA GLU A 280 -13.17 20.70 17.03
C GLU A 280 -14.34 19.72 16.78
N ARG A 281 -14.31 18.94 15.69
CA ARG A 281 -15.38 18.00 15.29
C ARG A 281 -14.97 16.53 15.26
N ALA A 282 -13.70 16.20 15.51
CA ALA A 282 -13.23 14.83 15.39
C ALA A 282 -13.42 14.05 16.70
N THR A 283 -13.74 12.76 16.58
CA THR A 283 -13.78 11.82 17.73
C THR A 283 -12.63 10.83 17.63
N SER A 284 -12.39 10.07 18.70
CA SER A 284 -11.49 8.92 18.66
C SER A 284 -11.83 7.99 17.49
N SER A 285 -10.80 7.37 16.91
CA SER A 285 -10.98 6.34 15.90
C SER A 285 -11.69 5.11 16.47
N ASP A 286 -12.18 4.22 15.61
CA ASP A 286 -12.61 2.91 16.06
C ASP A 286 -11.43 2.02 16.44
N ALA A 287 -11.74 1.02 17.27
CA ALA A 287 -10.79 -0.02 17.62
C ALA A 287 -10.92 -1.26 16.70
N LEU A 288 -11.27 -1.09 15.42
CA LEU A 288 -11.50 -2.24 14.53
C LEU A 288 -10.21 -2.74 13.85
N HIS A 289 -9.47 -1.82 13.23
CA HIS A 289 -8.32 -2.17 12.39
C HIS A 289 -7.08 -2.42 13.25
N GLY A 290 -6.72 -1.47 14.12
CA GLY A 290 -5.60 -1.60 15.06
C GLY A 290 -5.68 -2.84 15.93
N THR A 291 -6.85 -3.20 16.47
CA THR A 291 -7.05 -4.47 17.20
C THR A 291 -6.72 -5.70 16.37
N ALA A 292 -7.13 -5.72 15.10
CA ALA A 292 -6.89 -6.85 14.22
C ALA A 292 -5.41 -6.99 13.83
N VAL A 293 -4.72 -5.86 13.61
CA VAL A 293 -3.28 -5.84 13.31
C VAL A 293 -2.46 -6.21 14.56
N ALA A 294 -2.75 -5.60 15.71
CA ALA A 294 -2.09 -5.91 16.98
C ALA A 294 -2.28 -7.39 17.38
N ALA A 295 -3.48 -7.95 17.22
CA ALA A 295 -3.70 -9.37 17.52
C ALA A 295 -2.95 -10.30 16.58
N LEU A 296 -2.75 -9.91 15.31
CA LEU A 296 -1.95 -10.67 14.37
C LEU A 296 -0.47 -10.67 14.78
N LEU A 297 0.04 -9.58 15.38
CA LEU A 297 1.40 -9.52 15.92
C LEU A 297 1.53 -10.28 17.25
N VAL A 298 0.78 -9.89 18.28
CA VAL A 298 1.03 -10.29 19.68
C VAL A 298 -0.16 -10.99 20.36
N GLY A 299 -1.15 -11.47 19.61
CA GLY A 299 -2.25 -12.24 20.19
C GLY A 299 -1.75 -13.46 20.97
N GLY A 300 -2.33 -13.76 22.13
CA GLY A 300 -1.88 -14.85 22.98
C GLY A 300 -2.00 -16.22 22.29
N PRO A 301 -1.06 -17.16 22.52
CA PRO A 301 -0.97 -18.42 21.79
C PRO A 301 -2.20 -19.33 21.98
N GLU A 302 -2.82 -19.28 23.16
CA GLU A 302 -3.99 -20.09 23.52
C GLU A 302 -5.33 -19.42 23.15
N THR A 303 -5.29 -18.31 22.42
CA THR A 303 -6.49 -17.55 22.06
C THR A 303 -7.02 -17.99 20.69
N ARG A 304 -8.20 -17.47 20.32
CA ARG A 304 -8.76 -17.70 18.96
C ARG A 304 -8.00 -16.96 17.85
N SER A 305 -7.07 -16.08 18.22
CA SER A 305 -6.28 -15.27 17.29
C SER A 305 -4.83 -15.21 17.79
N PRO A 306 -4.08 -16.33 17.75
CA PRO A 306 -2.69 -16.32 18.17
C PRO A 306 -1.87 -15.41 17.27
N GLY A 307 -0.95 -14.66 17.86
CA GLY A 307 -0.05 -13.74 17.19
C GLY A 307 1.15 -14.46 16.55
N LEU A 308 1.85 -13.75 15.70
CA LEU A 308 3.08 -14.21 15.03
C LEU A 308 4.30 -14.16 15.95
N ILE A 309 4.31 -13.21 16.88
CA ILE A 309 5.34 -12.95 17.90
C ILE A 309 4.66 -12.65 19.25
N PRO A 310 3.93 -13.62 19.85
CA PRO A 310 3.06 -13.41 21.01
C PRO A 310 3.76 -12.83 22.24
N ASP A 311 5.07 -13.08 22.38
CA ASP A 311 5.87 -12.65 23.54
C ASP A 311 6.62 -11.33 23.31
N ALA A 312 6.45 -10.67 22.16
CA ALA A 312 7.09 -9.38 21.88
C ALA A 312 6.35 -8.22 22.59
N PRO A 313 7.07 -7.25 23.19
CA PRO A 313 6.45 -6.02 23.67
C PRO A 313 5.96 -5.16 22.49
N LEU A 314 4.66 -4.86 22.45
CA LEU A 314 4.04 -4.05 21.41
C LEU A 314 3.64 -2.66 21.94
N PHE A 315 4.16 -1.62 21.28
CA PHE A 315 3.81 -0.23 21.51
C PHE A 315 2.90 0.25 20.38
N ALA A 316 1.59 0.25 20.63
CA ALA A 316 0.58 0.65 19.67
C ALA A 316 0.19 2.13 19.84
N VAL A 317 0.30 2.92 18.77
CA VAL A 317 -0.13 4.32 18.74
C VAL A 317 -1.39 4.46 17.90
N ASP A 318 -2.47 4.94 18.52
CA ASP A 318 -3.65 5.43 17.82
C ASP A 318 -3.41 6.87 17.38
N ALA A 319 -3.06 7.02 16.10
CA ALA A 319 -2.86 8.32 15.45
C ALA A 319 -4.09 8.75 14.63
N PHE A 320 -5.19 8.00 14.69
CA PHE A 320 -6.34 8.21 13.83
C PHE A 320 -7.47 8.91 14.57
N VAL A 321 -8.22 9.67 13.80
CA VAL A 321 -9.47 10.28 14.25
C VAL A 321 -10.60 9.91 13.31
N ARG A 322 -11.83 10.02 13.80
CA ARG A 322 -13.05 9.86 13.00
C ARG A 322 -13.69 11.21 12.75
N ASP A 323 -13.90 11.52 11.47
CA ASP A 323 -14.66 12.67 10.97
C ASP A 323 -15.82 12.16 10.10
N GLY A 324 -16.98 11.96 10.74
CA GLY A 324 -18.14 11.30 10.11
C GLY A 324 -17.83 9.85 9.72
N ALA A 325 -17.93 9.56 8.42
CA ALA A 325 -17.61 8.23 7.87
C ALA A 325 -16.12 8.05 7.51
N ASP A 326 -15.33 9.12 7.55
CA ASP A 326 -13.91 9.10 7.22
C ASP A 326 -13.10 8.85 8.50
N GLN A 327 -12.35 7.74 8.51
CA GLN A 327 -11.38 7.44 9.56
C GLN A 327 -9.99 7.65 8.99
N ARG A 328 -9.31 8.68 9.50
CA ARG A 328 -8.05 9.16 8.93
C ARG A 328 -7.11 9.65 10.01
N SER A 329 -5.82 9.58 9.73
CA SER A 329 -4.78 10.35 10.42
C SER A 329 -4.36 11.51 9.52
N ASP A 330 -3.72 12.52 10.08
CA ASP A 330 -3.07 13.57 9.31
C ASP A 330 -1.54 13.53 9.51
N ALA A 331 -0.80 14.14 8.58
CA ALA A 331 0.65 14.08 8.57
C ALA A 331 1.26 14.59 9.88
N PHE A 332 0.67 15.62 10.50
CA PHE A 332 1.11 16.13 11.79
C PHE A 332 1.02 15.07 12.89
N SER A 333 -0.15 14.41 13.00
CA SER A 333 -0.37 13.36 14.00
C SER A 333 0.51 12.13 13.75
N LEU A 334 0.73 11.74 12.48
CA LEU A 334 1.64 10.64 12.15
C LEU A 334 3.09 10.94 12.55
N ILE A 335 3.58 12.14 12.29
CA ILE A 335 4.94 12.55 12.70
C ILE A 335 5.06 12.50 14.22
N ALA A 336 4.04 12.98 14.95
CA ALA A 336 4.05 12.92 16.40
C ALA A 336 3.99 11.49 16.96
N ALA A 337 3.22 10.60 16.31
CA ALA A 337 3.16 9.18 16.67
C ALA A 337 4.53 8.49 16.48
N LEU A 338 5.18 8.77 15.35
CA LEU A 338 6.52 8.26 15.02
C LEU A 338 7.60 8.79 15.97
N ASP A 339 7.55 10.08 16.31
CA ASP A 339 8.46 10.68 17.29
C ASP A 339 8.29 10.06 18.69
N TRP A 340 7.05 9.81 19.11
CA TRP A 340 6.79 9.11 20.37
C TRP A 340 7.34 7.68 20.34
N LEU A 341 7.15 6.95 19.24
CA LEU A 341 7.68 5.59 19.06
C LEU A 341 9.21 5.55 19.07
N ALA A 342 9.87 6.52 18.44
CA ALA A 342 11.34 6.64 18.44
C ALA A 342 11.92 6.72 19.86
N ALA A 343 11.16 7.24 20.82
CA ALA A 343 11.56 7.33 22.23
C ALA A 343 11.36 6.03 23.04
N GLN A 344 10.82 4.95 22.45
CA GLN A 344 10.46 3.72 23.18
C GLN A 344 11.53 2.61 23.14
N ASP A 345 12.73 2.90 22.62
CA ASP A 345 13.83 1.91 22.49
C ASP A 345 13.40 0.68 21.69
N LEU A 346 12.85 0.91 20.50
CA LEU A 346 12.36 -0.12 19.59
C LEU A 346 13.21 -0.20 18.33
N ARG A 347 13.12 -1.33 17.63
CA ARG A 347 13.87 -1.59 16.39
C ARG A 347 12.98 -1.71 15.16
N LEU A 348 11.67 -1.89 15.35
CA LEU A 348 10.73 -2.24 14.29
C LEU A 348 9.46 -1.41 14.42
N ILE A 349 8.93 -0.92 13.30
CA ILE A 349 7.61 -0.26 13.26
C ILE A 349 6.78 -0.82 12.12
N ASN A 350 5.56 -1.26 12.44
CA ASN A 350 4.53 -1.61 11.46
C ASN A 350 3.58 -0.43 11.21
N MET A 351 3.42 -0.03 9.94
CA MET A 351 2.49 1.02 9.51
C MET A 351 1.49 0.47 8.48
N SER A 352 0.29 0.13 8.95
CA SER A 352 -0.76 -0.45 8.11
C SER A 352 -1.72 0.62 7.54
N LEU A 353 -1.14 1.68 6.99
CA LEU A 353 -1.82 2.88 6.50
C LEU A 353 -1.25 3.37 5.17
N ALA A 354 -2.01 4.20 4.46
CA ALA A 354 -1.53 4.85 3.25
C ALA A 354 -2.13 6.23 3.00
N GLY A 355 -1.39 7.06 2.28
CA GLY A 355 -1.76 8.41 1.89
C GLY A 355 -0.85 8.97 0.78
N PRO A 356 -1.01 10.25 0.42
CA PRO A 356 -0.18 10.91 -0.58
C PRO A 356 1.25 11.16 -0.05
N PRO A 357 2.22 11.48 -0.93
CA PRO A 357 3.56 11.87 -0.50
C PRO A 357 3.53 13.14 0.34
N ASN A 358 4.43 13.23 1.31
CA ASN A 358 4.57 14.37 2.20
C ASN A 358 6.01 14.55 2.69
N ASP A 359 6.59 15.71 2.41
CA ASP A 359 8.01 15.97 2.68
C ASP A 359 8.35 15.88 4.18
N GLU A 360 7.45 16.32 5.06
CA GLU A 360 7.66 16.29 6.52
C GLU A 360 7.61 14.88 7.11
N LEU A 361 6.70 14.04 6.60
CA LEU A 361 6.61 12.65 7.00
C LEU A 361 7.80 11.85 6.47
N ALA A 362 8.20 12.09 5.21
CA ALA A 362 9.41 11.50 4.62
C ALA A 362 10.66 11.85 5.46
N GLY A 363 10.79 13.12 5.86
CA GLY A 363 11.87 13.55 6.74
C GLY A 363 11.84 12.84 8.10
N GLN A 364 10.67 12.67 8.72
CA GLN A 364 10.56 11.91 9.98
C GLN A 364 11.00 10.45 9.80
N ILE A 365 10.58 9.80 8.72
CA ILE A 365 10.93 8.41 8.41
C ILE A 365 12.44 8.28 8.19
N GLY A 366 13.05 9.19 7.42
CA GLY A 366 14.50 9.21 7.21
C GLY A 366 15.27 9.30 8.52
N LEU A 367 14.84 10.17 9.45
CA LEU A 367 15.45 10.29 10.77
C LEU A 367 15.34 9.00 11.61
N MET A 368 14.30 8.20 11.42
CA MET A 368 14.14 6.92 12.13
C MET A 368 14.97 5.81 11.49
N VAL A 369 15.10 5.81 10.17
CA VAL A 369 16.02 4.91 9.46
C VAL A 369 17.47 5.20 9.90
N GLU A 370 17.85 6.46 10.04
CA GLU A 370 19.15 6.87 10.61
C GLU A 370 19.35 6.43 12.07
N GLN A 371 18.27 6.19 12.80
CA GLN A 371 18.28 5.64 14.16
C GLN A 371 18.27 4.10 14.19
N ASP A 372 18.47 3.45 13.05
CA ASP A 372 18.49 1.99 12.92
C ASP A 372 17.14 1.31 13.28
N ILE A 373 16.04 2.01 12.98
CA ILE A 373 14.67 1.50 13.11
C ILE A 373 14.18 1.06 11.73
N LEU A 374 13.85 -0.21 11.58
CA LEU A 374 13.25 -0.75 10.35
C LEU A 374 11.75 -0.47 10.34
N ILE A 375 11.27 0.15 9.27
CA ILE A 375 9.85 0.47 9.08
C ILE A 375 9.27 -0.43 7.99
N VAL A 376 8.12 -1.03 8.26
CA VAL A 376 7.39 -1.92 7.35
C VAL A 376 6.00 -1.33 7.11
N ALA A 377 5.61 -1.15 5.85
CA ALA A 377 4.34 -0.52 5.51
C ALA A 377 3.56 -1.23 4.41
N ALA A 378 2.24 -1.07 4.44
CA ALA A 378 1.32 -1.67 3.48
C ALA A 378 1.36 -0.96 2.12
N ALA A 379 1.49 -1.72 1.02
CA ALA A 379 1.57 -1.19 -0.34
C ALA A 379 0.26 -0.61 -0.93
N GLY A 380 -0.79 -0.50 -0.13
CA GLY A 380 -2.08 0.05 -0.56
C GLY A 380 -3.05 -0.95 -1.22
N ASN A 381 -4.35 -0.61 -1.22
CA ASN A 381 -5.45 -1.46 -1.70
C ASN A 381 -6.38 -0.77 -2.71
N VAL A 382 -5.87 0.22 -3.43
CA VAL A 382 -6.64 1.02 -4.40
C VAL A 382 -6.53 0.50 -5.84
N GLY A 383 -5.79 -0.59 -6.06
CA GLY A 383 -5.70 -1.31 -7.33
C GLY A 383 -4.34 -1.23 -8.00
N PRO A 384 -4.08 -2.11 -8.99
CA PRO A 384 -2.76 -2.30 -9.59
C PRO A 384 -2.28 -1.17 -10.50
N ARG A 385 -3.14 -0.19 -10.81
CA ARG A 385 -2.83 1.00 -11.62
C ARG A 385 -2.83 2.28 -10.80
N ALA A 386 -3.00 2.18 -9.49
CA ALA A 386 -2.93 3.35 -8.63
C ALA A 386 -1.48 3.83 -8.53
N ASP A 387 -1.32 5.13 -8.33
CA ASP A 387 -0.02 5.69 -7.99
C ASP A 387 0.52 5.08 -6.69
N PRO A 388 1.86 5.05 -6.51
CA PRO A 388 2.47 4.65 -5.25
C PRO A 388 1.88 5.41 -4.06
N VAL A 389 1.71 4.70 -2.95
CA VAL A 389 1.15 5.27 -1.72
C VAL A 389 2.17 5.23 -0.60
N TYR A 390 2.04 6.18 0.33
CA TYR A 390 3.04 6.46 1.35
C TYR A 390 2.49 6.13 2.74
N PRO A 391 3.31 5.59 3.66
CA PRO A 391 4.77 5.61 3.65
C PRO A 391 5.47 4.47 2.91
N ALA A 392 4.74 3.45 2.41
CA ALA A 392 5.36 2.29 1.76
C ALA A 392 6.28 2.66 0.59
N ALA A 393 5.99 3.73 -0.15
CA ALA A 393 6.83 4.16 -1.26
C ALA A 393 8.01 5.09 -0.87
N TYR A 394 8.28 5.34 0.42
CA TYR A 394 9.47 6.09 0.82
C TYR A 394 10.72 5.20 0.85
N ASP A 395 11.87 5.78 0.51
CA ASP A 395 13.16 5.11 0.67
C ASP A 395 13.40 4.74 2.14
N GLY A 396 13.95 3.54 2.37
CA GLY A 396 14.19 3.00 3.71
C GLY A 396 12.97 2.37 4.40
N VAL A 397 11.81 2.34 3.73
CA VAL A 397 10.61 1.60 4.19
C VAL A 397 10.44 0.33 3.38
N ILE A 398 10.21 -0.81 4.04
CA ILE A 398 9.85 -2.05 3.33
C ILE A 398 8.39 -1.99 2.92
N ALA A 399 8.13 -1.93 1.62
CA ALA A 399 6.78 -1.97 1.06
C ALA A 399 6.28 -3.41 0.91
N VAL A 400 5.15 -3.73 1.54
CA VAL A 400 4.59 -5.08 1.57
C VAL A 400 3.29 -5.18 0.79
N THR A 401 3.31 -6.03 -0.25
CA THR A 401 2.11 -6.43 -1.00
C THR A 401 1.47 -7.71 -0.42
N ALA A 402 0.25 -8.01 -0.84
CA ALA A 402 -0.54 -9.11 -0.29
C ALA A 402 -0.75 -10.25 -1.29
N VAL A 403 -0.61 -11.50 -0.84
CA VAL A 403 -0.99 -12.70 -1.60
C VAL A 403 -2.06 -13.52 -0.88
N ASP A 404 -2.73 -14.38 -1.65
CA ASP A 404 -3.65 -15.40 -1.15
C ASP A 404 -2.98 -16.77 -0.96
N ARG A 405 -3.79 -17.76 -0.54
CA ARG A 405 -3.35 -19.15 -0.31
C ARG A 405 -2.80 -19.87 -1.52
N SER A 406 -3.13 -19.41 -2.72
CA SER A 406 -2.64 -19.93 -3.99
C SER A 406 -1.41 -19.15 -4.48
N LYS A 407 -0.81 -18.34 -3.59
CA LYS A 407 0.30 -17.41 -3.88
C LYS A 407 -0.06 -16.40 -4.99
N GLN A 408 -1.34 -16.15 -5.21
CA GLN A 408 -1.79 -15.17 -6.19
C GLN A 408 -1.86 -13.79 -5.55
N ILE A 409 -1.48 -12.78 -6.31
CA ILE A 409 -1.52 -11.38 -5.89
C ILE A 409 -2.95 -10.96 -5.52
N TYR A 410 -3.08 -10.24 -4.41
CA TYR A 410 -4.34 -9.61 -4.03
C TYR A 410 -4.78 -8.64 -5.12
N ARG A 411 -5.96 -8.87 -5.70
CA ARG A 411 -6.46 -8.13 -6.87
C ARG A 411 -6.50 -6.60 -6.71
N ARG A 412 -6.53 -6.08 -5.47
CA ARG A 412 -6.54 -4.64 -5.20
C ARG A 412 -5.20 -4.09 -4.72
N ALA A 413 -4.17 -4.92 -4.56
CA ALA A 413 -2.87 -4.46 -4.13
C ALA A 413 -2.30 -3.41 -5.11
N GLY A 414 -1.65 -2.38 -4.55
CA GLY A 414 -0.78 -1.50 -5.31
C GLY A 414 0.35 -2.28 -5.95
N ARG A 415 0.88 -1.74 -7.06
CA ARG A 415 1.99 -2.31 -7.81
C ARG A 415 2.94 -1.20 -8.22
N GLY A 416 4.20 -1.54 -8.40
CA GLY A 416 5.21 -0.60 -8.88
C GLY A 416 6.62 -0.96 -8.41
N PRO A 417 7.61 -0.18 -8.84
CA PRO A 417 9.01 -0.44 -8.51
C PRO A 417 9.33 -0.23 -7.02
N HIS A 418 8.39 0.30 -6.23
CA HIS A 418 8.54 0.49 -4.79
C HIS A 418 8.18 -0.78 -3.99
N ILE A 419 7.63 -1.84 -4.59
CA ILE A 419 7.27 -3.08 -3.87
C ILE A 419 8.53 -3.88 -3.55
N ASP A 420 8.72 -4.25 -2.28
CA ASP A 420 9.92 -4.99 -1.85
C ASP A 420 9.63 -6.46 -1.58
N LEU A 421 8.50 -6.77 -0.95
CA LEU A 421 8.14 -8.12 -0.53
C LEU A 421 6.64 -8.37 -0.66
N ALA A 422 6.29 -9.63 -0.93
CA ALA A 422 4.94 -10.15 -0.82
C ALA A 422 4.77 -10.95 0.47
N ALA A 423 3.61 -10.83 1.12
CA ALA A 423 3.27 -11.64 2.29
C ALA A 423 1.78 -12.01 2.32
N PRO A 424 1.36 -13.00 3.13
CA PRO A 424 -0.05 -13.38 3.23
C PRO A 424 -0.92 -12.21 3.68
N GLY A 425 -1.90 -11.83 2.86
CA GLY A 425 -2.77 -10.68 3.15
C GLY A 425 -4.23 -10.88 2.72
N VAL A 426 -4.60 -12.06 2.24
CA VAL A 426 -5.97 -12.40 1.84
C VAL A 426 -6.52 -13.49 2.76
N GLU A 427 -7.72 -13.27 3.30
CA GLU A 427 -8.40 -14.18 4.24
C GLU A 427 -7.58 -14.52 5.50
N VAL A 428 -6.82 -13.54 5.99
CA VAL A 428 -6.00 -13.65 7.21
C VAL A 428 -6.91 -13.69 8.43
N TRP A 429 -6.80 -14.77 9.21
CA TRP A 429 -7.56 -14.94 10.44
C TRP A 429 -6.97 -14.11 11.59
N THR A 430 -7.76 -13.21 12.16
CA THR A 430 -7.32 -12.36 13.28
C THR A 430 -8.50 -11.91 14.15
N ALA A 431 -8.22 -11.18 15.24
CA ALA A 431 -9.22 -10.67 16.17
C ALA A 431 -10.30 -9.83 15.47
N ALA A 432 -11.55 -10.07 15.86
CA ALA A 432 -12.62 -9.11 15.63
C ALA A 432 -12.50 -8.00 16.69
N SER A 433 -13.16 -6.88 16.45
CA SER A 433 -12.94 -5.67 17.26
C SER A 433 -13.40 -5.75 18.71
N ILE A 434 -14.58 -6.32 18.94
CA ILE A 434 -15.18 -6.38 20.27
C ILE A 434 -14.84 -7.72 20.93
N SER A 435 -15.10 -8.82 20.23
CA SER A 435 -14.78 -10.16 20.70
C SER A 435 -14.68 -11.16 19.56
N GLY A 436 -13.84 -12.17 19.74
CA GLY A 436 -13.70 -13.27 18.80
C GLY A 436 -12.75 -12.98 17.66
N ALA A 437 -12.95 -13.68 16.55
CA ALA A 437 -12.02 -13.70 15.44
C ALA A 437 -12.78 -13.82 14.11
N ARG A 438 -12.19 -13.28 13.04
CA ARG A 438 -12.72 -13.33 11.67
C ARG A 438 -11.60 -13.20 10.66
N THR A 439 -11.88 -13.56 9.42
CA THR A 439 -10.97 -13.33 8.30
C THR A 439 -10.95 -11.86 7.89
N LYS A 440 -9.79 -11.42 7.43
CA LYS A 440 -9.48 -10.06 7.01
C LYS A 440 -8.61 -10.07 5.76
N THR A 441 -8.76 -9.06 4.91
CA THR A 441 -8.06 -8.99 3.62
C THR A 441 -7.56 -7.58 3.37
N GLY A 442 -6.31 -7.47 2.92
CA GLY A 442 -5.63 -6.23 2.57
C GLY A 442 -4.12 -6.32 2.78
N THR A 443 -3.37 -5.43 2.14
CA THR A 443 -1.93 -5.27 2.37
C THR A 443 -1.60 -4.89 3.81
N SER A 444 -2.55 -4.28 4.54
CA SER A 444 -2.43 -4.03 5.99
C SER A 444 -2.26 -5.27 6.84
N TYR A 445 -2.74 -6.43 6.37
CA TYR A 445 -2.61 -7.71 7.06
C TYR A 445 -1.39 -8.51 6.58
N ALA A 446 -0.73 -8.06 5.51
CA ALA A 446 0.53 -8.63 5.01
C ALA A 446 1.75 -8.03 5.72
N ALA A 447 1.78 -6.71 5.95
CA ALA A 447 2.86 -6.02 6.64
C ALA A 447 3.25 -6.62 8.02
N PRO A 448 2.31 -7.10 8.86
CA PRO A 448 2.63 -7.75 10.12
C PRO A 448 3.47 -9.03 10.00
N PHE A 449 3.34 -9.78 8.90
CA PHE A 449 4.15 -10.98 8.67
C PHE A 449 5.62 -10.62 8.47
N VAL A 450 5.89 -9.58 7.67
CA VAL A 450 7.27 -9.09 7.45
C VAL A 450 7.83 -8.49 8.73
N THR A 451 7.03 -7.71 9.47
CA THR A 451 7.43 -7.15 10.78
C THR A 451 7.78 -8.27 11.77
N ALA A 452 6.97 -9.32 11.85
CA ALA A 452 7.24 -10.45 12.72
C ALA A 452 8.50 -11.23 12.28
N ALA A 453 8.73 -11.40 10.98
CA ALA A 453 9.92 -12.08 10.49
C ALA A 453 11.18 -11.27 10.84
N ALA A 454 11.12 -9.94 10.73
CA ALA A 454 12.18 -9.04 11.16
C ALA A 454 12.47 -9.20 12.67
N ALA A 455 11.43 -9.30 13.50
CA ALA A 455 11.57 -9.50 14.94
C ALA A 455 12.23 -10.84 15.30
N LEU A 456 11.90 -11.90 14.57
CA LEU A 456 12.50 -13.22 14.75
C LEU A 456 13.98 -13.25 14.32
N TRP A 457 14.34 -12.54 13.25
CA TRP A 457 15.75 -12.35 12.90
C TRP A 457 16.50 -11.62 14.02
N LEU A 458 15.97 -10.50 14.52
CA LEU A 458 16.57 -9.76 15.64
C LEU A 458 16.61 -10.56 16.96
N GLN A 459 15.73 -11.55 17.15
CA GLN A 459 15.81 -12.45 18.30
C GLN A 459 17.09 -13.31 18.27
N THR A 460 17.54 -13.70 17.07
CA THR A 460 18.69 -14.60 16.85
C THR A 460 19.98 -13.85 16.54
N GLU A 461 19.88 -12.71 15.86
CA GLU A 461 20.98 -11.83 15.47
C GLU A 461 20.64 -10.37 15.89
N PRO A 462 20.69 -10.03 17.19
CA PRO A 462 20.27 -8.70 17.70
C PRO A 462 21.07 -7.51 17.16
N GLU A 463 22.30 -7.76 16.71
CA GLU A 463 23.25 -6.76 16.22
C GLU A 463 23.07 -6.43 14.72
N LEU A 464 22.12 -7.08 14.03
CA LEU A 464 21.82 -6.71 12.64
C LEU A 464 21.37 -5.26 12.58
N SER A 465 21.93 -4.48 11.67
CA SER A 465 21.40 -3.16 11.32
C SER A 465 20.04 -3.30 10.63
N ALA A 466 19.24 -2.25 10.60
CA ALA A 466 17.98 -2.20 9.86
C ALA A 466 18.19 -2.48 8.36
N GLU A 467 19.29 -1.99 7.79
CA GLU A 467 19.66 -2.25 6.40
C GLU A 467 19.99 -3.73 6.16
N ASP A 468 20.87 -4.33 6.97
CA ASP A 468 21.22 -5.74 6.85
C ASP A 468 20.00 -6.65 7.09
N LEU A 469 19.12 -6.25 8.01
CA LEU A 469 17.87 -6.95 8.29
C LEU A 469 16.92 -6.91 7.08
N ALA A 470 16.78 -5.75 6.44
CA ALA A 470 15.98 -5.61 5.21
C ALA A 470 16.55 -6.47 4.08
N GLN A 471 17.87 -6.41 3.86
CA GLN A 471 18.55 -7.24 2.86
C GLN A 471 18.38 -8.74 3.14
N ARG A 472 18.44 -9.17 4.41
CA ARG A 472 18.21 -10.56 4.80
C ARG A 472 16.80 -11.02 4.47
N LEU A 473 15.78 -10.22 4.77
CA LEU A 473 14.38 -10.53 4.45
C LEU A 473 14.16 -10.65 2.94
N ILE A 474 14.74 -9.72 2.17
CA ILE A 474 14.69 -9.70 0.70
C ILE A 474 15.39 -10.92 0.09
N ALA A 475 16.60 -11.23 0.54
CA ALA A 475 17.41 -12.32 -0.02
C ALA A 475 16.82 -13.73 0.25
N GLN A 476 15.93 -13.86 1.24
CA GLN A 476 15.26 -15.12 1.57
C GLN A 476 13.86 -15.25 0.99
N ALA A 477 13.38 -14.23 0.29
CA ALA A 477 12.09 -14.28 -0.35
C ALA A 477 12.07 -15.40 -1.41
N ASN A 478 10.98 -16.16 -1.44
CA ASN A 478 10.71 -17.09 -2.52
C ASN A 478 10.16 -16.30 -3.71
N ASP A 479 10.98 -16.14 -4.73
CA ASP A 479 10.64 -15.45 -5.98
C ASP A 479 9.30 -15.93 -6.56
N LEU A 480 8.47 -14.98 -6.99
CA LEU A 480 7.14 -15.20 -7.57
C LEU A 480 6.95 -14.28 -8.76
N GLY A 481 6.28 -14.78 -9.80
CA GLY A 481 6.00 -13.98 -11.00
C GLY A 481 7.15 -14.05 -11.98
N ASP A 482 7.58 -12.89 -12.49
CA ASP A 482 8.72 -12.78 -13.40
C ASP A 482 10.02 -12.98 -12.61
N PRO A 483 11.04 -13.68 -13.14
CA PRO A 483 12.27 -13.93 -12.39
C PRO A 483 12.97 -12.66 -11.91
N GLY A 484 13.35 -12.65 -10.63
CA GLY A 484 14.00 -11.52 -9.97
C GLY A 484 13.00 -10.49 -9.45
N ARG A 485 13.50 -9.30 -9.11
CA ARG A 485 12.64 -8.26 -8.51
C ARG A 485 11.65 -7.71 -9.53
N ASP A 486 10.36 -7.77 -9.23
CA ASP A 486 9.28 -7.37 -10.13
C ASP A 486 8.30 -6.36 -9.45
N PRO A 487 7.50 -5.60 -10.22
CA PRO A 487 6.60 -4.58 -9.66
C PRO A 487 5.34 -5.15 -9.00
N VAL A 488 5.09 -6.46 -9.08
CA VAL A 488 3.93 -7.15 -8.52
C VAL A 488 4.25 -7.77 -7.17
N PHE A 489 5.35 -8.54 -7.06
CA PHE A 489 5.71 -9.27 -5.84
C PHE A 489 6.99 -8.75 -5.17
N GLY A 490 7.65 -7.75 -5.76
CA GLY A 490 8.93 -7.27 -5.26
C GLY A 490 9.97 -8.35 -5.45
N SER A 491 10.68 -8.72 -4.38
CA SER A 491 11.67 -9.81 -4.40
C SER A 491 11.03 -11.19 -4.21
N GLY A 492 9.70 -11.26 -4.07
CA GLY A 492 8.94 -12.48 -3.90
C GLY A 492 8.25 -12.60 -2.55
N LEU A 493 7.76 -13.80 -2.28
CA LEU A 493 7.03 -14.15 -1.07
C LEU A 493 7.98 -14.31 0.12
N LEU A 494 7.70 -13.59 1.21
CA LEU A 494 8.38 -13.74 2.49
C LEU A 494 8.48 -15.22 2.89
N THR A 495 9.69 -15.63 3.25
CA THR A 495 9.92 -16.92 3.90
C THR A 495 10.05 -16.69 5.40
N ALA A 496 9.33 -17.46 6.21
CA ALA A 496 9.47 -17.39 7.66
C ALA A 496 10.91 -17.74 8.07
N PRO A 497 11.54 -16.99 8.99
CA PRO A 497 12.80 -17.41 9.59
C PRO A 497 12.61 -18.77 10.25
N LYS A 498 13.57 -19.68 10.08
CA LYS A 498 13.49 -20.99 10.73
C LYS A 498 13.46 -20.78 12.25
N PRO A 499 12.53 -21.42 12.98
CA PRO A 499 12.59 -21.38 14.43
C PRO A 499 13.92 -21.97 14.89
N CYS A 500 14.44 -21.44 15.98
CA CYS A 500 15.65 -21.96 16.59
C CYS A 500 15.52 -23.45 16.86
N SER A 501 16.43 -24.26 16.31
CA SER A 501 16.55 -25.65 16.71
C SER A 501 16.98 -25.70 18.17
N SER A 502 16.22 -26.37 19.02
CA SER A 502 16.58 -26.66 20.40
C SER A 502 17.75 -27.67 20.46
N SER A 503 18.95 -27.20 20.18
CA SER A 503 20.23 -27.86 20.48
C SER A 503 21.29 -26.76 20.45
N VAL A 504 21.99 -26.40 21.51
CA VAL A 504 22.76 -27.25 22.43
C VAL A 504 22.84 -26.55 23.79
N ALA A 505 22.45 -27.23 24.87
CA ALA A 505 22.83 -26.81 26.22
C ALA A 505 24.35 -27.02 26.39
N PRO A 506 25.07 -26.11 27.10
CA PRO A 506 26.53 -26.13 27.21
C PRO A 506 27.10 -27.40 27.82
#